data_AF-A0A379FUC6-F1
#
_entry.id   AF-A0A379FUC6-F1
#
_cell.length_a   1.000
_cell.length_b   1.000
_cell.length_c   1.000
_cell.angle_alpha   90.00
_cell.angle_beta   90.00
_cell.angle_gamma   90.00
#
_symmetry.space_group_name_H-M   'P 1'
#
loop_
_entity.id
_entity.type
_entity.pdbx_description
1 polymer ?
#
loop_
_entity_poly.entity_id
_entity_poly.type
_entity_poly.pdbx_seq_one_letter_code
_entity_poly.pdbx_strand_id
1 'polypeptide(L)'
;MQGRGKNQRRERAAQLLQRLGLGERIEYRPSQLSGGQQQRVSIARALMNGGQIILADEPTGALDSHSGEEVMSILKDLCAQGHTVIIVTHDPEIAQQAERIVEIKDGEILKDSGSKASIRTNSLPKAPARKLTLNQMYGRFSEALLMAWRAMVVNKMRTLLTMLGIIIGIASVVSIMVIGDAAQGMVLNDIKSIGTNTISIYPGKDFGSDDAENRQSLKSSDIDAIAKQPYVHAVSGELNSSTRLRKGNLDASAQLSGVGRDYFNVYASKFSEGMGFTQDMADRRAQVVVIDANTKRRFFPKQEHVIGETLLIGNMPATVIGVLEEKKSAFGSNKSLSIWLPDTTVNSKVLNRPYYDSITVRVKEGYDAKTAEQQLIRLLTLRHGKKDIFYL
;
A
#
# COMPACT_ATOMS: atom_id res chain seq x y z
N MET A 1 -22.78 37.39 15.18
CA MET A 1 -22.73 37.29 13.71
C MET A 1 -23.55 36.15 13.06
N GLN A 2 -24.42 35.40 13.76
CA GLN A 2 -25.15 34.29 13.12
C GLN A 2 -26.50 34.79 12.56
N GLY A 3 -26.58 35.02 11.25
CA GLY A 3 -27.86 35.30 10.57
C GLY A 3 -27.81 36.25 9.36
N ARG A 4 -26.70 36.98 9.13
CA ARG A 4 -26.50 37.75 7.89
C ARG A 4 -25.59 36.98 6.94
N GLY A 5 -25.99 36.87 5.67
CA GLY A 5 -25.22 36.17 4.64
C GLY A 5 -23.80 36.74 4.46
N LYS A 6 -22.87 35.93 3.94
CA LYS A 6 -21.48 36.33 3.67
C LYS A 6 -21.38 37.65 2.88
N ASN A 7 -22.25 37.83 1.89
CA ASN A 7 -22.31 39.04 1.07
C ASN A 7 -22.77 40.26 1.88
N GLN A 8 -23.82 40.12 2.70
CA GLN A 8 -24.31 41.22 3.56
C GLN A 8 -23.28 41.67 4.60
N ARG A 9 -22.45 40.75 5.13
CA ARG A 9 -21.34 41.12 6.03
C ARG A 9 -20.25 41.90 5.28
N ARG A 10 -19.91 41.47 4.06
CA ARG A 10 -18.89 42.12 3.23
C ARG A 10 -19.32 43.53 2.79
N GLU A 11 -20.57 43.67 2.39
CA GLU A 11 -21.16 44.95 2.00
C GLU A 11 -21.21 45.93 3.19
N ARG A 12 -21.69 45.48 4.36
CA ARG A 12 -21.69 46.31 5.58
C ARG A 12 -20.28 46.70 6.00
N ALA A 13 -19.30 45.79 5.90
CA ALA A 13 -17.90 46.10 6.21
C ALA A 13 -17.34 47.17 5.26
N ALA A 14 -17.63 47.06 3.96
CA ALA A 14 -17.23 48.06 2.97
C ALA A 14 -17.85 49.44 3.27
N GLN A 15 -19.16 49.49 3.58
CA GLN A 15 -19.84 50.74 3.95
C GLN A 15 -19.25 51.39 5.21
N LEU A 16 -18.94 50.60 6.23
CA LEU A 16 -18.32 51.11 7.46
C LEU A 16 -16.89 51.62 7.21
N LEU A 17 -16.09 50.89 6.44
CA LEU A 17 -14.74 51.33 6.06
C LEU A 17 -14.80 52.60 5.20
N GLN A 18 -15.76 52.72 4.28
CA GLN A 18 -15.94 53.93 3.47
C GLN A 18 -16.32 55.14 4.33
N ARG A 19 -17.24 54.98 5.30
CA ARG A 19 -17.59 56.05 6.25
C ARG A 19 -16.41 56.53 7.08
N LEU A 20 -15.44 55.65 7.33
CA LEU A 20 -14.24 55.94 8.10
C LEU A 20 -13.06 56.38 7.20
N GLY A 21 -13.30 56.72 5.93
CA GLY A 21 -12.26 57.19 5.01
C GLY A 21 -11.31 56.12 4.49
N LEU A 22 -11.65 54.83 4.64
CA LEU A 22 -10.83 53.68 4.23
C LEU A 22 -11.37 52.95 2.99
N GLY A 23 -12.21 53.60 2.18
CA GLY A 23 -12.88 52.99 1.01
C GLY A 23 -11.91 52.41 -0.03
N GLU A 24 -10.78 53.09 -0.28
CA GLU A 24 -9.77 52.62 -1.25
C GLU A 24 -8.84 51.54 -0.67
N ARG A 25 -8.87 51.32 0.65
CA ARG A 25 -7.94 50.43 1.37
C ARG A 25 -8.58 49.15 1.89
N ILE A 26 -9.74 48.78 1.34
CA ILE A 26 -10.54 47.63 1.81
C ILE A 26 -9.76 46.30 1.70
N GLU A 27 -8.87 46.15 0.72
CA GLU A 27 -8.09 44.93 0.52
C GLU A 27 -6.71 44.93 1.20
N TYR A 28 -6.34 46.03 1.87
CA TYR A 28 -5.02 46.18 2.46
C TYR A 28 -4.91 45.30 3.72
N ARG A 29 -3.75 44.69 3.89
CA ARG A 29 -3.41 43.93 5.11
C ARG A 29 -3.05 44.89 6.24
N PRO A 30 -3.19 44.50 7.52
CA PRO A 30 -2.83 45.37 8.65
C PRO A 30 -1.42 45.96 8.55
N SER A 31 -0.45 45.16 8.10
CA SER A 31 0.94 45.60 7.89
C SER A 31 1.14 46.65 6.79
N GLN A 32 0.11 46.94 5.99
CA GLN A 32 0.11 47.95 4.91
C GLN A 32 -0.64 49.23 5.31
N LEU A 33 -1.18 49.31 6.53
CA LEU A 33 -1.94 50.44 7.05
C LEU A 33 -1.13 51.20 8.10
N SER A 34 -1.25 52.53 8.12
CA SER A 34 -0.68 53.35 9.20
C SER A 34 -1.40 53.09 10.54
N GLY A 35 -0.78 53.47 11.67
CA GLY A 35 -1.39 53.31 13.00
C GLY A 35 -2.83 53.87 13.07
N GLY A 36 -3.05 55.09 12.58
CA GLY A 36 -4.38 55.72 12.55
C GLY A 36 -5.39 55.01 11.66
N GLN A 37 -4.92 54.41 10.57
CA GLN A 37 -5.77 53.60 9.70
C GLN A 37 -6.14 52.27 10.38
N GLN A 38 -5.20 51.62 11.09
CA GLN A 38 -5.49 50.42 11.88
C GLN A 38 -6.48 50.70 13.02
N GLN A 39 -6.36 51.86 13.68
CA GLN A 39 -7.31 52.33 14.70
C GLN A 39 -8.73 52.41 14.13
N ARG A 40 -8.88 53.06 12.97
CA ARG A 40 -10.16 53.18 12.26
C ARG A 40 -10.72 51.83 11.83
N VAL A 41 -9.90 50.87 11.40
CA VAL A 41 -10.33 49.49 11.15
C VAL A 41 -10.85 48.82 12.42
N SER A 42 -10.24 49.08 13.59
CA SER A 42 -10.73 48.56 14.87
C SER A 42 -12.09 49.16 15.26
N ILE A 43 -12.29 50.47 15.02
CA ILE A 43 -13.59 51.14 15.22
C ILE A 43 -14.65 50.53 14.28
N ALA A 44 -14.31 50.34 13.00
CA ALA A 44 -15.20 49.66 12.04
C ALA A 44 -15.61 48.26 12.55
N ARG A 45 -14.64 47.49 13.08
CA ARG A 45 -14.86 46.16 13.65
C ARG A 45 -15.78 46.20 14.88
N ALA A 46 -15.68 47.21 15.75
CA ALA A 46 -16.59 47.39 16.89
C ALA A 46 -18.04 47.68 16.43
N LEU A 47 -18.20 48.50 15.39
CA LEU A 47 -19.50 48.88 14.82
C LEU A 47 -20.17 47.78 13.97
N MET A 48 -19.43 46.75 13.55
CA MET A 48 -19.96 45.66 12.72
C MET A 48 -21.17 44.96 13.34
N ASN A 49 -21.20 44.83 14.67
CA ASN A 49 -22.31 44.21 15.41
C ASN A 49 -23.39 45.21 15.87
N GLY A 50 -23.30 46.49 15.48
CA GLY A 50 -24.19 47.56 15.92
C GLY A 50 -23.68 48.36 17.13
N GLY A 51 -22.62 47.90 17.80
CA GLY A 51 -21.77 48.70 18.71
C GLY A 51 -22.50 49.65 19.66
N GLN A 52 -23.53 49.20 20.39
CA GLN A 52 -24.29 50.09 21.31
C GLN A 52 -23.39 50.72 22.38
N ILE A 53 -22.39 49.97 22.84
CA ILE A 53 -21.33 50.43 23.74
C ILE A 53 -20.00 50.22 23.03
N ILE A 54 -19.17 51.26 23.02
CA ILE A 54 -17.82 51.26 22.47
C ILE A 54 -16.86 51.51 23.64
N LEU A 55 -16.00 50.54 23.91
CA LEU A 55 -14.92 50.66 24.88
C LEU A 55 -13.64 50.96 24.10
N ALA A 56 -13.04 52.11 24.36
CA ALA A 56 -11.83 52.58 23.71
C ALA A 56 -10.71 52.71 24.74
N ASP A 57 -9.76 51.79 24.68
CA ASP A 57 -8.57 51.78 25.55
C ASP A 57 -7.44 52.55 24.85
N GLU A 58 -7.07 53.71 25.40
CA GLU A 58 -6.04 54.63 24.89
C GLU A 58 -6.14 54.88 23.38
N PRO A 59 -7.29 55.41 22.88
CA PRO A 59 -7.57 55.44 21.44
C PRO A 59 -6.65 56.35 20.63
N THR A 60 -5.87 57.22 21.27
CA THR A 60 -4.96 58.18 20.64
C THR A 60 -3.49 57.93 20.98
N GLY A 61 -3.17 57.04 21.93
CA GLY A 61 -1.81 56.91 22.49
C GLY A 61 -0.72 56.43 21.51
N ALA A 62 -1.11 55.83 20.38
CA ALA A 62 -0.18 55.35 19.34
C ALA A 62 -0.25 56.18 18.04
N LEU A 63 -0.83 57.39 18.10
CA LEU A 63 -1.14 58.22 16.92
C LEU A 63 -0.45 59.58 16.98
N ASP A 64 -0.17 60.16 15.81
CA ASP A 64 0.15 61.58 15.70
C ASP A 64 -1.08 62.46 16.02
N SER A 65 -0.84 63.74 16.34
CA SER A 65 -1.89 64.68 16.77
C SER A 65 -3.05 64.81 15.78
N HIS A 66 -2.75 64.90 14.48
CA HIS A 66 -3.76 65.00 13.42
C HIS A 66 -4.62 63.73 13.33
N SER A 67 -3.99 62.55 13.37
CA SER A 67 -4.68 61.26 13.37
C SER A 67 -5.48 61.03 14.65
N GLY A 68 -4.99 61.52 15.79
CA GLY A 68 -5.69 61.47 17.08
C GLY A 68 -6.96 62.31 17.07
N GLU A 69 -6.91 63.53 16.54
CA GLU A 69 -8.08 64.40 16.37
C GLU A 69 -9.14 63.77 15.46
N GLU A 70 -8.74 63.16 14.34
CA GLU A 70 -9.67 62.44 13.45
C GLU A 70 -10.40 61.29 14.19
N VAL A 71 -9.66 60.50 14.97
CA VAL A 71 -10.24 59.39 15.74
C VAL A 71 -11.20 59.90 16.81
N MET A 72 -10.84 60.97 17.54
CA MET A 72 -11.72 61.58 18.54
C MET A 72 -12.98 62.19 17.92
N SER A 73 -12.86 62.81 16.74
CA SER A 73 -14.01 63.32 15.97
C SER A 73 -14.99 62.20 15.64
N ILE A 74 -14.49 61.06 15.13
CA ILE A 74 -15.32 59.89 14.83
C ILE A 74 -16.03 59.37 16.09
N LEU A 75 -15.35 59.29 17.24
CA LEU A 75 -15.95 58.83 18.49
C LEU A 75 -17.06 59.78 18.98
N LYS A 76 -16.87 61.10 18.83
CA LYS A 76 -17.90 62.11 19.15
C LYS A 76 -19.11 61.97 18.23
N ASP A 77 -18.90 61.79 16.92
CA ASP A 77 -19.98 61.57 15.96
C ASP A 77 -20.80 60.31 16.28
N LEU A 78 -20.13 59.24 16.72
CA LEU A 78 -20.81 58.02 17.16
C LEU A 78 -21.61 58.25 18.45
N CYS A 79 -21.07 59.02 19.39
CA CYS A 79 -21.80 59.42 20.60
C CYS A 79 -23.07 60.21 20.24
N ALA A 80 -22.96 61.18 19.32
CA ALA A 80 -24.09 61.97 18.83
C ALA A 80 -25.16 61.12 18.13
N GLN A 81 -24.76 60.01 17.51
CA GLN A 81 -25.67 59.01 16.90
C GLN A 81 -26.34 58.08 17.93
N GLY A 82 -26.04 58.23 19.22
CA GLY A 82 -26.65 57.47 20.32
C GLY A 82 -25.87 56.24 20.77
N HIS A 83 -24.61 56.10 20.36
CA HIS A 83 -23.72 55.06 20.90
C HIS A 83 -23.12 55.52 22.23
N THR A 84 -23.06 54.64 23.22
CA THR A 84 -22.32 54.93 24.45
C THR A 84 -20.82 54.70 24.20
N VAL A 85 -20.01 55.74 24.34
CA VAL A 85 -18.55 55.63 24.19
C VAL A 85 -17.90 55.82 25.55
N ILE A 86 -17.07 54.87 25.96
CA ILE A 86 -16.25 54.96 27.17
C ILE A 86 -14.79 54.94 26.71
N ILE A 87 -14.07 56.01 27.05
CA ILE A 87 -12.66 56.18 26.71
C ILE A 87 -11.84 56.05 27.99
N VAL A 88 -10.82 55.19 27.96
CA VAL A 88 -9.76 55.14 28.97
C VAL A 88 -8.57 55.90 28.41
N THR A 89 -8.11 56.93 29.12
CA THR A 89 -6.98 57.77 28.73
C THR A 89 -6.24 58.26 29.97
N HIS A 90 -4.91 58.30 29.90
CA HIS A 90 -4.06 59.01 30.85
C HIS A 90 -3.81 60.47 30.44
N ASP A 91 -4.16 60.85 29.22
CA ASP A 91 -4.01 62.22 28.71
C ASP A 91 -5.18 63.12 29.17
N PRO A 92 -4.92 64.16 29.98
CA PRO A 92 -5.95 65.07 30.46
C PRO A 92 -6.57 65.92 29.35
N GLU A 93 -5.85 66.22 28.26
CA GLU A 93 -6.39 66.99 27.13
C GLU A 93 -7.45 66.20 26.36
N ILE A 94 -7.24 64.89 26.21
CA ILE A 94 -8.23 63.99 25.61
C ILE A 94 -9.42 63.79 26.56
N ALA A 95 -9.17 63.60 27.86
CA ALA A 95 -10.22 63.42 28.86
C ALA A 95 -11.19 64.62 28.92
N GLN A 96 -10.67 65.84 28.78
CA GLN A 96 -11.46 67.08 28.78
C GLN A 96 -12.47 67.16 27.62
N GLN A 97 -12.27 66.39 26.56
CA GLN A 97 -13.20 66.35 25.43
C GLN A 97 -14.45 65.48 25.70
N ALA A 98 -14.47 64.71 26.79
CA ALA A 98 -15.58 63.84 27.17
C ALA A 98 -16.63 64.60 28.01
N GLU A 99 -17.89 64.15 27.92
CA GLU A 99 -19.01 64.75 28.66
C GLU A 99 -19.02 64.41 30.16
N ARG A 100 -18.38 63.30 30.53
CA ARG A 100 -18.22 62.81 31.90
C ARG A 100 -16.80 62.25 32.06
N ILE A 101 -16.12 62.66 33.11
CA ILE A 101 -14.76 62.24 33.44
C ILE A 101 -14.81 61.51 34.78
N VAL A 102 -14.27 60.29 34.80
CA VAL A 102 -14.14 59.47 36.01
C VAL A 102 -12.65 59.20 36.24
N GLU A 103 -12.13 59.65 37.38
CA GLU A 103 -10.75 59.47 37.80
C GLU A 103 -10.66 58.25 38.73
N ILE A 104 -9.83 57.27 38.36
CA ILE A 104 -9.63 56.03 39.12
C ILE A 104 -8.17 55.98 39.58
N LYS A 105 -7.95 55.62 40.85
CA LYS A 105 -6.61 55.39 41.42
C LYS A 105 -6.67 54.24 42.41
N ASP A 106 -5.68 53.35 42.35
CA ASP A 106 -5.53 52.21 43.27
C ASP A 106 -6.79 51.31 43.36
N GLY A 107 -7.56 51.22 42.27
CA GLY A 107 -8.79 50.43 42.17
C GLY A 107 -10.04 51.14 42.68
N GLU A 108 -9.94 52.38 43.18
CA GLU A 108 -11.06 53.18 43.68
C GLU A 108 -11.36 54.39 42.77
N ILE A 109 -12.63 54.78 42.70
CA ILE A 109 -13.05 55.99 41.98
C ILE A 109 -12.78 57.18 42.90
N LEU A 110 -11.79 58.01 42.55
CA LEU A 110 -11.45 59.21 43.31
C LEU A 110 -12.39 60.37 43.00
N LYS A 111 -12.72 60.56 41.72
CA LYS A 111 -13.57 61.67 41.26
C LYS A 111 -14.46 61.23 40.11
N ASP A 112 -15.67 61.79 40.08
CA ASP A 112 -16.62 61.63 39.00
C ASP A 112 -17.26 62.99 38.74
N SER A 113 -17.08 63.53 37.53
CA SER A 113 -17.60 64.84 37.16
C SER A 113 -19.12 64.87 37.02
N GLY A 114 -19.79 63.71 37.02
CA GLY A 114 -21.21 63.58 36.70
C GLY A 114 -21.51 63.76 35.22
N SER A 115 -22.72 63.39 34.79
CA SER A 115 -23.18 63.57 33.41
C SER A 115 -23.80 64.96 33.20
N LYS A 116 -23.41 65.65 32.12
CA LYS A 116 -24.05 66.90 31.66
C LYS A 116 -25.32 66.66 30.82
N ALA A 117 -25.65 65.41 30.48
CA ALA A 117 -26.74 65.07 29.55
C ALA A 117 -28.03 64.64 30.27
N SER A 118 -29.19 65.03 29.72
CA SER A 118 -30.50 64.60 30.24
C SER A 118 -30.74 63.12 29.94
N ILE A 119 -31.17 62.37 30.95
CA ILE A 119 -31.41 60.93 30.86
C ILE A 119 -32.59 60.68 29.91
N ARG A 120 -32.31 60.27 28.67
CA ARG A 120 -33.32 59.69 27.77
C ARG A 120 -33.41 58.17 28.02
N THR A 121 -34.34 57.75 28.87
CA THR A 121 -34.68 56.34 29.09
C THR A 121 -35.55 55.80 27.96
N ASN A 122 -34.97 55.62 26.77
CA ASN A 122 -35.50 54.61 25.86
C ASN A 122 -34.95 53.26 26.33
N SER A 123 -35.82 52.45 26.93
CA SER A 123 -35.51 51.08 27.31
C SER A 123 -34.99 50.32 26.10
N LEU A 124 -33.76 49.85 26.16
CA LEU A 124 -33.16 49.07 25.08
C LEU A 124 -33.97 47.78 24.89
N PRO A 125 -34.38 47.45 23.66
CA PRO A 125 -35.04 46.18 23.38
C PRO A 125 -34.11 45.04 23.78
N LYS A 126 -34.56 44.22 24.73
CA LYS A 126 -33.86 43.05 25.26
C LYS A 126 -33.52 42.13 24.08
N ALA A 127 -32.23 41.95 23.80
CA ALA A 127 -31.78 41.13 22.68
C ALA A 127 -32.39 39.71 22.80
N PRO A 128 -33.02 39.18 21.75
CA PRO A 128 -33.68 37.88 21.83
C PRO A 128 -32.67 36.79 22.16
N ALA A 129 -33.04 35.90 23.10
CA ALA A 129 -32.26 34.73 23.47
C ALA A 129 -32.05 33.85 22.22
N ARG A 130 -30.80 33.77 21.76
CA ARG A 130 -30.45 33.11 20.51
C ARG A 130 -30.51 31.59 20.69
N LYS A 131 -31.47 30.93 20.05
CA LYS A 131 -31.53 29.46 20.00
C LYS A 131 -30.45 28.94 19.03
N LEU A 132 -29.63 28.00 19.51
CA LEU A 132 -28.61 27.32 18.69
C LEU A 132 -29.32 26.30 17.78
N THR A 133 -29.13 26.40 16.46
CA THR A 133 -29.74 25.49 15.47
C THR A 133 -28.67 24.66 14.77
N LEU A 134 -28.96 23.39 14.42
CA LEU A 134 -28.04 22.51 13.67
C LEU A 134 -27.49 23.15 12.38
N ASN A 135 -28.31 23.89 11.63
CA ASN A 135 -27.85 24.63 10.44
C ASN A 135 -26.81 25.71 10.76
N GLN A 136 -26.85 26.31 11.95
CA GLN A 136 -25.83 27.26 12.38
C GLN A 136 -24.51 26.54 12.72
N MET A 137 -24.56 25.27 13.15
CA MET A 137 -23.37 24.48 13.45
C MET A 137 -22.60 24.11 12.17
N TYR A 138 -23.29 23.63 11.12
CA TYR A 138 -22.68 23.38 9.80
C TYR A 138 -22.11 24.67 9.18
N GLY A 139 -22.85 25.78 9.27
CA GLY A 139 -22.35 27.09 8.82
C GLY A 139 -21.05 27.49 9.51
N ARG A 140 -20.96 27.32 10.84
CA ARG A 140 -19.74 27.61 11.61
C ARG A 140 -18.58 26.71 11.24
N PHE A 141 -18.82 25.42 10.96
CA PHE A 141 -17.77 24.50 10.53
C PHE A 141 -17.18 24.91 9.18
N SER A 142 -18.02 25.26 8.20
CA SER A 142 -17.55 25.74 6.90
C SER A 142 -16.75 27.06 7.00
N GLU A 143 -17.17 27.97 7.87
CA GLU A 143 -16.43 29.21 8.13
C GLU A 143 -15.09 28.91 8.82
N ALA A 144 -15.06 28.00 9.80
CA ALA A 144 -13.84 27.57 10.49
C ALA A 144 -12.85 26.90 9.53
N LEU A 145 -13.33 26.04 8.62
CA LEU A 145 -12.51 25.39 7.60
C LEU A 145 -11.84 26.43 6.68
N LEU A 146 -12.61 27.42 6.24
CA LEU A 146 -12.10 28.47 5.36
C LEU A 146 -11.09 29.38 6.09
N MET A 147 -11.30 29.64 7.38
CA MET A 147 -10.33 30.35 8.22
C MET A 147 -9.06 29.52 8.43
N ALA A 148 -9.18 28.22 8.69
CA ALA A 148 -8.05 27.30 8.82
C ALA A 148 -7.24 27.24 7.52
N TRP A 149 -7.91 27.13 6.37
CA TRP A 149 -7.25 27.14 5.06
C TRP A 149 -6.44 28.42 4.83
N ARG A 150 -7.04 29.59 5.09
CA ARG A 150 -6.33 30.87 4.99
C ARG A 150 -5.15 30.95 5.94
N ALA A 151 -5.30 30.47 7.18
CA ALA A 151 -4.21 30.44 8.15
C ALA A 151 -3.05 29.53 7.71
N MET A 152 -3.35 28.38 7.09
CA MET A 152 -2.35 27.48 6.51
C MET A 152 -1.61 28.12 5.32
N VAL A 153 -2.32 28.84 4.45
CA VAL A 153 -1.71 29.54 3.30
C VAL A 153 -0.80 30.70 3.75
N VAL A 154 -1.11 31.35 4.89
CA VAL A 154 -0.23 32.39 5.47
C VAL A 154 1.04 31.76 6.06
N ASN A 155 0.93 30.63 6.76
CA ASN A 155 2.05 29.96 7.43
C ASN A 155 2.64 28.80 6.61
N LYS A 156 2.98 29.06 5.33
CA LYS A 156 3.38 28.03 4.35
C LYS A 156 4.44 27.06 4.85
N MET A 157 5.55 27.56 5.43
CA MET A 157 6.67 26.73 5.91
C MET A 157 6.24 25.76 7.02
N ARG A 158 5.50 26.26 8.01
CA ARG A 158 5.03 25.44 9.13
C ARG A 158 4.05 24.37 8.65
N THR A 159 3.08 24.74 7.82
CA THR A 159 2.11 23.80 7.27
C THR A 159 2.80 22.76 6.37
N LEU A 160 3.79 23.16 5.56
CA LEU A 160 4.56 22.24 4.74
C LEU A 160 5.33 21.22 5.58
N LEU A 161 6.10 21.67 6.57
CA LEU A 161 6.91 20.77 7.41
C LEU A 161 6.05 19.79 8.22
N THR A 162 4.92 20.25 8.75
CA THR A 162 3.98 19.39 9.48
C THR A 162 3.31 18.36 8.57
N MET A 163 2.85 18.75 7.38
CA MET A 163 2.30 17.82 6.40
C MET A 163 3.35 16.82 5.91
N LEU A 164 4.57 17.26 5.65
CA LEU A 164 5.66 16.39 5.20
C LEU A 164 5.94 15.28 6.20
N GLY A 165 6.00 15.60 7.50
CA GLY A 165 6.18 14.59 8.55
C GLY A 165 5.07 13.54 8.56
N ILE A 166 3.82 13.96 8.42
CA ILE A 166 2.67 13.05 8.35
C ILE A 166 2.73 12.19 7.08
N ILE A 167 3.07 12.78 5.94
CA ILE A 167 3.17 12.07 4.65
C ILE A 167 4.27 11.01 4.70
N ILE A 168 5.46 11.34 5.21
CA ILE A 168 6.57 10.38 5.34
C ILE A 168 6.20 9.26 6.32
N GLY A 169 5.55 9.60 7.44
CA GLY A 169 5.10 8.62 8.42
C GLY A 169 4.11 7.61 7.82
N ILE A 170 3.08 8.07 7.13
CA ILE A 170 2.08 7.19 6.49
C ILE A 170 2.70 6.41 5.33
N ALA A 171 3.50 7.07 4.48
CA ALA A 171 4.12 6.42 3.32
C ALA A 171 5.08 5.30 3.72
N SER A 172 5.88 5.49 4.78
CA SER A 172 6.83 4.48 5.23
C SER A 172 6.13 3.22 5.77
N VAL A 173 5.10 3.39 6.59
CA VAL A 173 4.30 2.27 7.14
C VAL A 173 3.56 1.50 6.04
N VAL A 174 2.96 2.21 5.08
CA VAL A 174 2.30 1.54 3.94
C VAL A 174 3.31 0.82 3.06
N SER A 175 4.47 1.42 2.79
CA SER A 175 5.50 0.82 1.94
C SER A 175 6.06 -0.47 2.55
N ILE A 176 6.39 -0.48 3.83
CA ILE A 176 6.91 -1.69 4.49
C ILE A 176 5.85 -2.80 4.52
N MET A 177 4.57 -2.45 4.72
CA MET A 177 3.48 -3.42 4.71
C MET A 177 3.31 -4.07 3.31
N VAL A 178 3.31 -3.25 2.25
CA VAL A 178 3.16 -3.73 0.87
C VAL A 178 4.38 -4.56 0.43
N ILE A 179 5.60 -4.11 0.75
CA ILE A 179 6.81 -4.86 0.42
C ILE A 179 6.85 -6.19 1.17
N GLY A 180 6.47 -6.20 2.45
CA GLY A 180 6.41 -7.42 3.25
C GLY A 180 5.42 -8.44 2.70
N ASP A 181 4.20 -8.00 2.38
CA ASP A 181 3.17 -8.86 1.79
C ASP A 181 3.57 -9.38 0.41
N ALA A 182 4.15 -8.53 -0.44
CA ALA A 182 4.65 -8.93 -1.76
C ALA A 182 5.81 -9.94 -1.66
N ALA A 183 6.76 -9.71 -0.74
CA ALA A 183 7.87 -10.64 -0.51
C ALA A 183 7.37 -12.00 0.00
N GLN A 184 6.44 -11.99 0.96
CA GLN A 184 5.82 -13.21 1.47
C GLN A 184 5.05 -13.95 0.37
N GLY A 185 4.30 -13.23 -0.46
CA GLY A 185 3.58 -13.78 -1.61
C GLY A 185 4.50 -14.40 -2.65
N MET A 186 5.62 -13.75 -2.97
CA MET A 186 6.64 -14.29 -3.88
C MET A 186 7.25 -15.58 -3.32
N VAL A 187 7.66 -15.60 -2.05
CA VAL A 187 8.23 -16.79 -1.41
C VAL A 187 7.22 -17.95 -1.37
N LEU A 188 5.96 -17.67 -1.03
CA LEU A 188 4.89 -18.67 -1.02
C LEU A 188 4.62 -19.24 -2.42
N ASN A 189 4.64 -18.39 -3.46
CA ASN A 189 4.44 -18.83 -4.84
C ASN A 189 5.61 -19.67 -5.35
N ASP A 190 6.85 -19.27 -5.03
CA ASP A 190 8.05 -20.04 -5.34
C ASP A 190 8.00 -21.40 -4.62
N ILE A 191 7.63 -21.44 -3.34
CA ILE A 191 7.43 -22.68 -2.58
C ILE A 191 6.34 -23.55 -3.23
N LYS A 192 5.18 -22.99 -3.57
CA LYS A 192 4.10 -23.72 -4.27
C LYS A 192 4.54 -24.28 -5.61
N SER A 193 5.41 -23.58 -6.34
CA SER A 193 5.93 -24.00 -7.66
C SER A 193 6.88 -25.20 -7.59
N ILE A 194 7.45 -25.48 -6.42
CA ILE A 194 8.26 -26.67 -6.13
C ILE A 194 7.36 -27.91 -5.94
N GLY A 195 6.04 -27.74 -5.85
CA GLY A 195 5.09 -28.83 -5.70
C GLY A 195 4.91 -29.22 -4.24
N THR A 196 4.26 -28.38 -3.43
CA THR A 196 4.14 -28.57 -1.97
C THR A 196 3.35 -29.80 -1.51
N ASN A 197 2.79 -30.56 -2.44
CA ASN A 197 2.07 -31.80 -2.15
C ASN A 197 2.75 -33.02 -2.78
N THR A 198 4.03 -32.91 -3.18
CA THR A 198 4.79 -34.07 -3.67
C THR A 198 5.57 -34.71 -2.53
N ILE A 199 5.43 -36.03 -2.38
CA ILE A 199 6.22 -36.84 -1.47
C ILE A 199 7.19 -37.65 -2.33
N SER A 200 8.49 -37.46 -2.12
CA SER A 200 9.53 -38.19 -2.86
C SER A 200 10.01 -39.37 -2.04
N ILE A 201 9.87 -40.57 -2.58
CA ILE A 201 10.21 -41.83 -1.92
C ILE A 201 11.50 -42.36 -2.53
N TYR A 202 12.46 -42.67 -1.67
CA TYR A 202 13.78 -43.19 -2.07
C TYR A 202 14.03 -44.58 -1.48
N PRO A 203 14.77 -45.44 -2.20
CA PRO A 203 15.19 -46.75 -1.69
C PRO A 203 16.28 -46.59 -0.63
N GLY A 204 16.26 -47.40 0.42
CA GLY A 204 17.24 -47.35 1.51
C GLY A 204 16.63 -47.14 2.89
N LYS A 205 17.44 -47.29 3.93
CA LYS A 205 17.00 -46.98 5.31
C LYS A 205 17.18 -45.50 5.63
N ASP A 206 18.31 -44.92 5.22
CA ASP A 206 18.70 -43.53 5.45
C ASP A 206 19.65 -43.04 4.33
N PHE A 207 19.86 -41.72 4.26
CA PHE A 207 20.89 -41.15 3.37
C PHE A 207 22.28 -41.71 3.70
N GLY A 208 22.90 -42.39 2.74
CA GLY A 208 24.26 -42.92 2.87
C GLY A 208 24.36 -44.40 3.26
N SER A 209 23.25 -45.13 3.43
CA SER A 209 23.29 -46.60 3.58
C SER A 209 23.59 -47.26 2.22
N ASP A 210 24.74 -47.92 2.08
CA ASP A 210 25.27 -48.43 0.79
C ASP A 210 24.90 -49.89 0.47
N ASP A 211 23.84 -50.41 1.08
CA ASP A 211 23.38 -51.79 0.83
C ASP A 211 22.81 -51.94 -0.58
N ALA A 212 23.45 -52.78 -1.40
CA ALA A 212 23.05 -53.03 -2.78
C ALA A 212 21.62 -53.60 -2.92
N GLU A 213 21.16 -54.40 -1.95
CA GLU A 213 19.79 -54.94 -1.94
C GLU A 213 18.72 -53.88 -1.65
N ASN A 214 19.04 -52.87 -0.84
CA ASN A 214 18.08 -51.81 -0.53
C ASN A 214 17.93 -50.82 -1.69
N ARG A 215 18.95 -50.67 -2.55
CA ARG A 215 18.90 -49.84 -3.77
C ARG A 215 17.93 -50.33 -4.85
N GLN A 216 17.40 -51.55 -4.72
CA GLN A 216 16.51 -52.18 -5.71
C GLN A 216 15.07 -52.38 -5.21
N SER A 217 14.68 -51.72 -4.10
CA SER A 217 13.39 -51.94 -3.46
C SER A 217 12.20 -51.40 -4.26
N LEU A 218 12.37 -50.31 -5.01
CA LEU A 218 11.28 -49.65 -5.72
C LEU A 218 11.03 -50.27 -7.11
N LYS A 219 9.86 -50.89 -7.28
CA LYS A 219 9.47 -51.56 -8.54
C LYS A 219 8.25 -50.91 -9.18
N SER A 220 8.03 -51.23 -10.46
CA SER A 220 6.87 -50.74 -11.23
C SER A 220 5.53 -51.14 -10.58
N SER A 221 5.45 -52.32 -9.95
CA SER A 221 4.26 -52.77 -9.21
C SER A 221 3.89 -51.87 -8.03
N ASP A 222 4.84 -51.13 -7.48
CA ASP A 222 4.60 -50.25 -6.33
C ASP A 222 4.00 -48.92 -6.80
N ILE A 223 4.40 -48.44 -7.97
CA ILE A 223 3.76 -47.30 -8.65
C ILE A 223 2.27 -47.61 -8.88
N ASP A 224 1.94 -48.79 -9.41
CA ASP A 224 0.54 -49.20 -9.63
C ASP A 224 -0.28 -49.28 -8.33
N ALA A 225 0.35 -49.74 -7.23
CA ALA A 225 -0.30 -49.84 -5.94
C ALA A 225 -0.54 -48.45 -5.30
N ILE A 226 0.42 -47.54 -5.46
CA ILE A 226 0.32 -46.15 -5.01
C ILE A 226 -0.73 -45.38 -5.83
N ALA A 227 -0.77 -45.57 -7.15
CA ALA A 227 -1.72 -44.92 -8.04
C ALA A 227 -3.20 -45.20 -7.69
N LYS A 228 -3.47 -46.36 -7.08
CA LYS A 228 -4.82 -46.78 -6.66
C LYS A 228 -5.28 -46.17 -5.34
N GLN A 229 -4.41 -45.44 -4.62
CA GLN A 229 -4.77 -44.87 -3.32
C GLN A 229 -5.67 -43.65 -3.46
N PRO A 230 -6.69 -43.49 -2.59
CA PRO A 230 -7.70 -42.44 -2.74
C PRO A 230 -7.14 -41.02 -2.56
N TYR A 231 -6.05 -40.87 -1.80
CA TYR A 231 -5.38 -39.60 -1.51
C TYR A 231 -4.33 -39.21 -2.57
N VAL A 232 -4.04 -40.08 -3.54
CA VAL A 232 -3.03 -39.84 -4.59
C VAL A 232 -3.69 -39.19 -5.81
N HIS A 233 -3.15 -38.08 -6.27
CA HIS A 233 -3.55 -37.41 -7.50
C HIS A 233 -2.79 -37.94 -8.71
N ALA A 234 -1.48 -38.10 -8.57
CA ALA A 234 -0.59 -38.61 -9.61
C ALA A 234 0.65 -39.24 -8.98
N VAL A 235 1.25 -40.22 -9.66
CA VAL A 235 2.50 -40.86 -9.23
C VAL A 235 3.39 -41.10 -10.43
N SER A 236 4.69 -40.92 -10.25
CA SER A 236 5.69 -41.26 -11.27
C SER A 236 6.92 -41.87 -10.62
N GLY A 237 7.41 -42.96 -11.20
CA GLY A 237 8.77 -43.43 -10.96
C GLY A 237 9.77 -42.58 -11.73
N GLU A 238 10.99 -42.50 -11.19
CA GLU A 238 12.09 -41.76 -11.80
C GLU A 238 13.36 -42.63 -11.87
N LEU A 239 13.99 -42.60 -13.04
CA LEU A 239 15.27 -43.22 -13.34
C LEU A 239 16.25 -42.13 -13.74
N ASN A 240 17.24 -41.85 -12.92
CA ASN A 240 18.22 -40.82 -13.16
C ASN A 240 19.54 -41.42 -13.67
N SER A 241 20.05 -40.82 -14.74
CA SER A 241 21.35 -41.14 -15.32
C SER A 241 21.92 -39.92 -16.04
N SER A 242 23.19 -39.99 -16.44
CA SER A 242 23.80 -38.99 -17.31
C SER A 242 24.12 -39.62 -18.66
N THR A 243 23.89 -38.90 -19.74
CA THR A 243 24.16 -39.36 -21.10
C THR A 243 24.66 -38.22 -21.97
N ARG A 244 25.23 -38.55 -23.13
CA ARG A 244 25.66 -37.55 -24.12
C ARG A 244 24.60 -37.41 -25.19
N LEU A 245 24.28 -36.17 -25.53
CA LEU A 245 23.37 -35.80 -26.61
C LEU A 245 24.19 -35.41 -27.82
N ARG A 246 23.78 -35.89 -29.01
CA ARG A 246 24.44 -35.55 -30.28
C ARG A 246 23.43 -35.17 -31.35
N LYS A 247 23.71 -34.08 -32.06
CA LYS A 247 23.00 -33.67 -33.29
C LYS A 247 24.00 -33.03 -34.25
N GLY A 248 24.27 -33.68 -35.39
CA GLY A 248 25.27 -33.21 -36.34
C GLY A 248 26.66 -33.07 -35.69
N ASN A 249 27.20 -31.87 -35.65
CA ASN A 249 28.48 -31.51 -35.03
C ASN A 249 28.36 -31.02 -33.58
N LEU A 250 27.16 -31.01 -32.99
CA LEU A 250 26.92 -30.60 -31.61
C LEU A 250 26.93 -31.84 -30.70
N ASP A 251 27.70 -31.77 -29.61
CA ASP A 251 27.77 -32.79 -28.56
C ASP A 251 27.81 -32.11 -27.18
N ALA A 252 26.97 -32.57 -26.25
CA ALA A 252 26.96 -32.11 -24.87
C ALA A 252 26.46 -33.20 -23.91
N SER A 253 26.92 -33.16 -22.65
CA SER A 253 26.37 -34.00 -21.59
C SER A 253 25.02 -33.45 -21.11
N ALA A 254 24.09 -34.34 -20.82
CA ALA A 254 22.78 -34.00 -20.28
C ALA A 254 22.36 -34.98 -19.18
N GLN A 255 21.53 -34.49 -18.27
CA GLN A 255 20.82 -35.32 -17.31
C GLN A 255 19.66 -36.02 -18.01
N LEU A 256 19.65 -37.34 -17.92
CA LEU A 256 18.60 -38.20 -18.41
C LEU A 256 17.71 -38.65 -17.25
N SER A 257 16.42 -38.33 -17.37
CA SER A 257 15.39 -38.82 -16.45
C SER A 257 14.41 -39.71 -17.21
N GLY A 258 14.39 -41.00 -16.89
CA GLY A 258 13.33 -41.93 -17.29
C GLY A 258 12.12 -41.72 -16.39
N VAL A 259 10.99 -41.35 -16.96
CA VAL A 259 9.81 -40.94 -16.19
C VAL A 259 8.53 -41.56 -16.74
N GLY A 260 7.56 -41.74 -15.85
CA GLY A 260 6.23 -42.22 -16.21
C GLY A 260 5.38 -41.15 -16.90
N ARG A 261 4.20 -41.56 -17.38
CA ARG A 261 3.22 -40.69 -18.05
C ARG A 261 2.86 -39.46 -17.21
N ASP A 262 2.62 -39.68 -15.93
CA ASP A 262 2.06 -38.66 -15.04
C ASP A 262 3.12 -37.73 -14.43
N TYR A 263 4.40 -37.92 -14.75
CA TYR A 263 5.51 -37.10 -14.23
C TYR A 263 5.28 -35.59 -14.41
N PHE A 264 4.91 -35.17 -15.62
CA PHE A 264 4.71 -33.75 -15.89
C PHE A 264 3.49 -33.19 -15.13
N ASN A 265 2.52 -34.04 -14.79
CA ASN A 265 1.40 -33.66 -13.93
C ASN A 265 1.81 -33.62 -12.45
N VAL A 266 2.66 -34.55 -11.99
CA VAL A 266 3.23 -34.55 -10.63
C VAL A 266 3.97 -33.25 -10.37
N TYR A 267 4.83 -32.83 -11.30
CA TYR A 267 5.65 -31.60 -11.16
C TYR A 267 4.99 -30.32 -11.69
N ALA A 268 3.73 -30.38 -12.12
CA ALA A 268 3.00 -29.26 -12.74
C ALA A 268 3.80 -28.56 -13.86
N SER A 269 4.54 -29.35 -14.65
CA SER A 269 5.41 -28.86 -15.71
C SER A 269 4.59 -28.34 -16.87
N LYS A 270 4.92 -27.13 -17.34
CA LYS A 270 4.30 -26.54 -18.53
C LYS A 270 5.12 -26.83 -19.77
N PHE A 271 4.43 -27.12 -20.87
CA PHE A 271 5.02 -27.33 -22.18
C PHE A 271 4.98 -26.03 -22.97
N SER A 272 6.14 -25.57 -23.43
CA SER A 272 6.23 -24.50 -24.43
C SER A 272 5.80 -25.00 -25.80
N GLU A 273 6.08 -26.27 -26.10
CA GLU A 273 5.72 -26.94 -27.35
C GLU A 273 5.40 -28.41 -27.09
N GLY A 274 4.46 -28.95 -27.86
CA GLY A 274 4.17 -30.38 -27.92
C GLY A 274 3.45 -30.91 -26.68
N MET A 275 3.76 -32.15 -26.30
CA MET A 275 3.06 -32.85 -25.22
C MET A 275 4.00 -33.78 -24.45
N GLY A 276 3.54 -34.22 -23.28
CA GLY A 276 4.17 -35.29 -22.51
C GLY A 276 3.96 -36.67 -23.13
N PHE A 277 4.42 -37.71 -22.42
CA PHE A 277 4.28 -39.09 -22.87
C PHE A 277 2.83 -39.57 -22.76
N THR A 278 2.42 -40.43 -23.69
CA THR A 278 1.14 -41.16 -23.61
C THR A 278 1.39 -42.60 -23.16
N GLN A 279 0.34 -43.29 -22.71
CA GLN A 279 0.45 -44.70 -22.29
C GLN A 279 0.94 -45.59 -23.45
N ASP A 280 0.40 -45.40 -24.66
CA ASP A 280 0.79 -46.17 -25.85
C ASP A 280 2.29 -46.01 -26.18
N MET A 281 2.84 -44.79 -26.00
CA MET A 281 4.28 -44.54 -26.18
C MET A 281 5.13 -45.31 -25.17
N ALA A 282 4.69 -45.39 -23.91
CA ALA A 282 5.37 -46.15 -22.87
C ALA A 282 5.28 -47.67 -23.14
N ASP A 283 4.09 -48.18 -23.50
CA ASP A 283 3.85 -49.60 -23.76
C ASP A 283 4.67 -50.11 -24.96
N ARG A 284 4.75 -49.30 -26.03
CA ARG A 284 5.56 -49.61 -27.23
C ARG A 284 7.04 -49.33 -27.08
N ARG A 285 7.49 -48.81 -25.93
CA ARG A 285 8.88 -48.39 -25.68
C ARG A 285 9.38 -47.45 -26.79
N ALA A 286 8.53 -46.47 -27.10
CA ALA A 286 8.78 -45.49 -28.14
C ALA A 286 10.06 -44.70 -27.83
N GLN A 287 10.85 -44.45 -28.86
CA GLN A 287 12.08 -43.66 -28.77
C GLN A 287 11.73 -42.19 -28.93
N VAL A 288 11.05 -41.65 -27.93
CA VAL A 288 10.61 -40.26 -27.87
C VAL A 288 11.24 -39.56 -26.69
N VAL A 289 11.50 -38.26 -26.82
CA VAL A 289 12.15 -37.44 -25.80
C VAL A 289 11.40 -36.13 -25.61
N VAL A 290 11.31 -35.69 -24.36
CA VAL A 290 10.93 -34.32 -23.99
C VAL A 290 12.20 -33.61 -23.53
N ILE A 291 12.43 -32.38 -23.96
CA ILE A 291 13.65 -31.63 -23.66
C ILE A 291 13.33 -30.32 -22.91
N ASP A 292 14.30 -29.77 -22.18
CA ASP A 292 14.16 -28.44 -21.59
C ASP A 292 14.51 -27.32 -22.58
N ALA A 293 14.14 -26.08 -22.22
CA ALA A 293 14.43 -24.89 -23.02
C ALA A 293 15.94 -24.70 -23.30
N ASN A 294 16.81 -25.11 -22.37
CA ASN A 294 18.27 -25.01 -22.54
C ASN A 294 18.78 -25.99 -23.60
N THR A 295 18.28 -27.23 -23.59
CA THR A 295 18.60 -28.25 -24.58
C THR A 295 18.09 -27.85 -25.95
N LYS A 296 16.88 -27.27 -26.04
CA LYS A 296 16.38 -26.66 -27.27
C LYS A 296 17.35 -25.60 -27.79
N ARG A 297 17.73 -24.61 -26.97
CA ARG A 297 18.67 -23.54 -27.37
C ARG A 297 20.03 -24.09 -27.83
N ARG A 298 20.54 -25.13 -27.17
CA ARG A 298 21.86 -25.69 -27.47
C ARG A 298 21.89 -26.49 -28.77
N PHE A 299 20.91 -27.36 -28.99
CA PHE A 299 20.91 -28.30 -30.13
C PHE A 299 20.07 -27.83 -31.32
N PHE A 300 19.21 -26.84 -31.12
CA PHE A 300 18.29 -26.31 -32.13
C PHE A 300 18.28 -24.75 -32.17
N PRO A 301 19.45 -24.08 -32.29
CA PRO A 301 19.55 -22.63 -32.14
C PRO A 301 18.82 -21.82 -33.25
N LYS A 302 18.54 -22.44 -34.39
CA LYS A 302 17.95 -21.78 -35.58
C LYS A 302 16.51 -22.23 -35.87
N GLN A 303 15.95 -23.15 -35.08
CA GLN A 303 14.62 -23.70 -35.32
C GLN A 303 13.63 -23.17 -34.30
N GLU A 304 12.55 -22.55 -34.78
CA GLU A 304 11.46 -22.09 -33.92
C GLU A 304 10.66 -23.27 -33.36
N HIS A 305 10.42 -24.30 -34.19
CA HIS A 305 9.73 -25.53 -33.80
C HIS A 305 10.67 -26.73 -33.90
N VAL A 306 10.66 -27.59 -32.87
CA VAL A 306 11.58 -28.74 -32.76
C VAL A 306 10.88 -30.09 -32.62
N ILE A 307 9.54 -30.11 -32.62
CA ILE A 307 8.76 -31.34 -32.55
C ILE A 307 8.98 -32.15 -33.85
N GLY A 308 9.21 -33.45 -33.71
CA GLY A 308 9.47 -34.38 -34.83
C GLY A 308 10.94 -34.48 -35.24
N GLU A 309 11.80 -33.61 -34.71
CA GLU A 309 13.23 -33.69 -34.96
C GLU A 309 13.89 -34.84 -34.19
N THR A 310 14.95 -35.41 -34.77
CA THR A 310 15.71 -36.48 -34.13
C THR A 310 16.93 -35.94 -33.38
N LEU A 311 17.13 -36.46 -32.17
CA LEU A 311 18.28 -36.21 -31.31
C LEU A 311 18.88 -37.56 -30.90
N LEU A 312 20.20 -37.72 -31.01
CA LEU A 312 20.86 -38.95 -30.59
C LEU A 312 21.17 -38.87 -29.09
N ILE A 313 20.67 -39.85 -28.34
CA ILE A 313 20.84 -39.97 -26.89
C ILE A 313 21.74 -41.18 -26.64
N GLY A 314 23.00 -40.92 -26.31
CA GLY A 314 24.05 -41.94 -26.38
C GLY A 314 24.19 -42.46 -27.81
N ASN A 315 23.77 -43.72 -28.01
CA ASN A 315 23.74 -44.37 -29.33
C ASN A 315 22.31 -44.58 -29.86
N MET A 316 21.29 -44.10 -29.16
CA MET A 316 19.89 -44.32 -29.51
C MET A 316 19.29 -43.06 -30.14
N PRO A 317 18.75 -43.11 -31.38
CA PRO A 317 18.00 -41.98 -31.93
C PRO A 317 16.67 -41.85 -31.20
N ALA A 318 16.31 -40.63 -30.80
CA ALA A 318 15.04 -40.32 -30.20
C ALA A 318 14.39 -39.10 -30.86
N THR A 319 13.07 -39.14 -31.03
CA THR A 319 12.30 -38.05 -31.64
C THR A 319 11.80 -37.09 -30.57
N VAL A 320 12.02 -35.80 -30.74
CA VAL A 320 11.53 -34.77 -29.83
C VAL A 320 10.01 -34.63 -29.98
N ILE A 321 9.26 -34.81 -28.89
CA ILE A 321 7.79 -34.70 -28.91
C ILE A 321 7.26 -33.53 -28.05
N GLY A 322 8.11 -32.93 -27.24
CA GLY A 322 7.74 -31.81 -26.39
C GLY A 322 8.93 -31.05 -25.84
N VAL A 323 8.71 -29.79 -25.51
CA VAL A 323 9.70 -28.89 -24.90
C VAL A 323 9.09 -28.22 -23.67
N LEU A 324 9.73 -28.35 -22.52
CA LEU A 324 9.29 -27.69 -21.29
C LEU A 324 9.58 -26.19 -21.31
N GLU A 325 8.69 -25.40 -20.70
CA GLU A 325 8.91 -23.98 -20.45
C GLU A 325 10.13 -23.75 -19.54
N GLU A 326 10.82 -22.64 -19.77
CA GLU A 326 11.96 -22.24 -18.94
C GLU A 326 11.48 -21.81 -17.55
N LYS A 327 11.88 -22.57 -16.51
CA LYS A 327 11.69 -22.15 -15.13
C LYS A 327 12.66 -21.00 -14.81
N LYS A 328 12.16 -19.77 -14.80
CA LYS A 328 12.93 -18.60 -14.34
C LYS A 328 13.05 -18.65 -12.81
N SER A 329 14.19 -19.09 -12.30
CA SER A 329 14.52 -18.93 -10.88
C SER A 329 15.03 -17.52 -10.62
N ALA A 330 14.61 -16.91 -9.50
CA ALA A 330 15.09 -15.60 -9.04
C ALA A 330 16.61 -15.57 -8.79
N PHE A 331 17.26 -16.72 -8.68
CA PHE A 331 18.69 -16.89 -8.42
C PHE A 331 19.52 -17.28 -9.67
N GLY A 332 18.94 -17.17 -10.87
CA GLY A 332 19.61 -17.42 -12.14
C GLY A 332 19.20 -18.73 -12.82
N SER A 333 19.36 -18.80 -14.14
CA SER A 333 19.02 -19.98 -14.94
C SER A 333 20.03 -21.11 -14.69
N ASN A 334 19.56 -22.28 -14.31
CA ASN A 334 20.41 -23.46 -14.18
C ASN A 334 21.03 -23.80 -15.55
N LYS A 335 22.35 -24.03 -15.61
CA LYS A 335 23.09 -24.25 -16.88
C LYS A 335 23.11 -25.72 -17.32
N SER A 336 22.50 -26.62 -16.56
CA SER A 336 22.40 -28.04 -16.93
C SER A 336 21.41 -28.24 -18.07
N LEU A 337 21.69 -29.25 -18.91
CA LEU A 337 20.79 -29.74 -19.94
C LEU A 337 20.04 -30.94 -19.39
N SER A 338 18.70 -30.93 -19.47
CA SER A 338 17.87 -32.01 -18.95
C SER A 338 16.96 -32.56 -20.04
N ILE A 339 16.87 -33.88 -20.11
CA ILE A 339 16.00 -34.61 -21.03
C ILE A 339 15.21 -35.68 -20.30
N TRP A 340 13.98 -35.90 -20.77
CA TRP A 340 13.07 -36.89 -20.23
C TRP A 340 12.72 -37.92 -21.30
N LEU A 341 12.70 -39.19 -20.93
CA LEU A 341 12.27 -40.31 -21.77
C LEU A 341 11.23 -41.14 -21.01
N PRO A 342 10.38 -41.93 -21.70
CA PRO A 342 9.57 -42.93 -21.03
C PRO A 342 10.45 -43.87 -20.21
N ASP A 343 10.09 -44.09 -18.95
CA ASP A 343 10.78 -44.99 -18.03
C ASP A 343 10.95 -46.41 -18.58
N THR A 344 9.94 -46.94 -19.28
CA THR A 344 10.01 -48.23 -19.97
C THR A 344 11.09 -48.28 -21.06
N THR A 345 11.29 -47.18 -21.79
CA THR A 345 12.34 -47.03 -22.81
C THR A 345 13.71 -46.94 -22.16
N VAL A 346 13.85 -46.15 -21.09
CA VAL A 346 15.13 -46.01 -20.36
C VAL A 346 15.53 -47.33 -19.71
N ASN A 347 14.59 -48.00 -19.05
CA ASN A 347 14.81 -49.29 -18.43
C ASN A 347 15.27 -50.32 -19.47
N SER A 348 14.57 -50.48 -20.59
CA SER A 348 14.88 -51.55 -21.55
C SER A 348 16.06 -51.27 -22.49
N LYS A 349 16.28 -50.01 -22.90
CA LYS A 349 17.23 -49.66 -23.97
C LYS A 349 18.44 -48.86 -23.51
N VAL A 350 18.42 -48.29 -22.30
CA VAL A 350 19.50 -47.42 -21.82
C VAL A 350 20.20 -48.00 -20.60
N LEU A 351 19.46 -48.33 -19.53
CA LEU A 351 20.03 -48.73 -18.23
C LEU A 351 19.93 -50.24 -17.95
N ASN A 352 19.02 -50.96 -18.60
CA ASN A 352 18.77 -52.39 -18.42
C ASN A 352 18.57 -52.80 -16.95
N ARG A 353 17.73 -52.06 -16.19
CA ARG A 353 17.50 -52.30 -14.75
C ARG A 353 16.02 -52.20 -14.35
N PRO A 354 15.47 -53.19 -13.61
CA PRO A 354 14.03 -53.28 -13.33
C PRO A 354 13.52 -52.46 -12.13
N TYR A 355 14.32 -51.53 -11.59
CA TYR A 355 14.02 -50.77 -10.37
C TYR A 355 14.25 -49.27 -10.56
N TYR A 356 13.56 -48.45 -9.76
CA TYR A 356 13.56 -46.98 -9.83
C TYR A 356 14.50 -46.36 -8.78
N ASP A 357 15.05 -45.18 -9.07
CA ASP A 357 15.86 -44.44 -8.08
C ASP A 357 14.99 -43.67 -7.09
N SER A 358 13.80 -43.24 -7.51
CA SER A 358 12.79 -42.66 -6.65
C SER A 358 11.38 -42.85 -7.23
N ILE A 359 10.38 -42.72 -6.36
CA ILE A 359 8.97 -42.60 -6.75
C ILE A 359 8.43 -41.31 -6.15
N THR A 360 7.89 -40.44 -7.00
CA THR A 360 7.34 -39.14 -6.58
C THR A 360 5.81 -39.21 -6.66
N VAL A 361 5.15 -38.87 -5.55
CA VAL A 361 3.70 -38.96 -5.40
C VAL A 361 3.12 -37.58 -5.15
N ARG A 362 2.21 -37.12 -6.01
CA ARG A 362 1.43 -35.91 -5.78
C ARG A 362 0.15 -36.25 -5.03
N VAL A 363 -0.02 -35.68 -3.84
CA VAL A 363 -1.22 -35.82 -2.99
C VAL A 363 -2.33 -34.90 -3.50
N LYS A 364 -3.59 -35.37 -3.45
CA LYS A 364 -4.77 -34.57 -3.82
C LYS A 364 -4.92 -33.33 -2.93
N GLU A 365 -5.48 -32.27 -3.49
CA GLU A 365 -5.81 -31.07 -2.72
C GLU A 365 -6.83 -31.40 -1.62
N GLY A 366 -6.62 -30.81 -0.43
CA GLY A 366 -7.48 -31.03 0.75
C GLY A 366 -7.10 -32.23 1.64
N TYR A 367 -6.12 -33.04 1.24
CA TYR A 367 -5.55 -34.08 2.11
C TYR A 367 -4.32 -33.56 2.86
N ASP A 368 -4.20 -33.94 4.14
CA ASP A 368 -3.00 -33.67 4.94
C ASP A 368 -1.81 -34.49 4.43
N ALA A 369 -0.72 -33.80 4.07
CA ALA A 369 0.49 -34.41 3.52
C ALA A 369 1.13 -35.41 4.50
N LYS A 370 1.13 -35.09 5.80
CA LYS A 370 1.72 -35.95 6.84
C LYS A 370 0.95 -37.25 7.02
N THR A 371 -0.38 -37.18 6.96
CA THR A 371 -1.24 -38.37 6.97
C THR A 371 -1.03 -39.22 5.72
N ALA A 372 -0.94 -38.60 4.54
CA ALA A 372 -0.68 -39.31 3.28
C ALA A 372 0.68 -40.02 3.30
N GLU A 373 1.72 -39.37 3.84
CA GLU A 373 3.06 -39.94 4.03
C GLU A 373 3.02 -41.20 4.90
N GLN A 374 2.38 -41.14 6.08
CA GLN A 374 2.25 -42.30 6.97
C GLN A 374 1.51 -43.47 6.31
N GLN A 375 0.49 -43.17 5.51
CA GLN A 375 -0.27 -44.18 4.77
C GLN A 375 0.58 -44.82 3.66
N LEU A 376 1.38 -44.03 2.94
CA LEU A 376 2.34 -44.54 1.94
C LEU A 376 3.39 -45.45 2.57
N ILE A 377 3.96 -45.04 3.72
CA ILE A 377 4.94 -45.86 4.46
C ILE A 377 4.31 -47.20 4.84
N ARG A 378 3.09 -47.17 5.40
CA ARG A 378 2.39 -48.40 5.78
C ARG A 378 2.13 -49.30 4.58
N LEU A 379 1.67 -48.73 3.46
CA LEU A 379 1.41 -49.47 2.22
C LEU A 379 2.67 -50.16 1.70
N LEU A 380 3.77 -49.42 1.57
CA LEU A 380 5.01 -49.96 1.01
C LEU A 380 5.69 -50.95 1.97
N THR A 381 5.67 -50.70 3.28
CA THR A 381 6.19 -51.64 4.28
C THR A 381 5.43 -52.97 4.24
N LEU A 382 4.09 -52.93 4.08
CA LEU A 382 3.27 -54.14 3.94
C LEU A 382 3.60 -54.92 2.66
N ARG A 383 3.92 -54.22 1.56
CA ARG A 383 4.25 -54.84 0.28
C ARG A 383 5.66 -55.41 0.24
N HIS A 384 6.62 -54.71 0.83
CA HIS A 384 8.03 -55.11 0.81
C HIS A 384 8.36 -56.07 1.95
N GLY A 385 7.52 -56.14 3.00
CA GLY A 385 7.75 -56.95 4.20
C GLY A 385 8.84 -56.41 5.12
N LYS A 386 9.44 -55.27 4.80
CA LYS A 386 10.48 -54.57 5.56
C LYS A 386 10.40 -53.07 5.33
N LYS A 387 10.98 -52.27 6.23
CA LYS A 387 11.18 -50.83 6.03
C LYS A 387 12.49 -50.60 5.28
N ASP A 388 12.41 -50.37 3.97
CA ASP A 388 13.54 -50.20 3.05
C ASP A 388 13.38 -48.95 2.15
N ILE A 389 12.64 -47.97 2.65
CA ILE A 389 12.40 -46.67 2.01
C ILE A 389 12.54 -45.51 3.02
N PHE A 390 12.91 -44.34 2.51
CA PHE A 390 12.88 -43.07 3.23
C PHE A 390 12.30 -41.95 2.33
N TYR A 391 11.99 -40.78 2.92
CA TYR A 391 11.27 -39.70 2.25
C TYR A 391 12.00 -38.35 2.36
N LEU A 392 11.65 -37.43 1.44
CA LEU A 392 12.03 -36.01 1.42
C LEU A 392 10.79 -35.12 1.22
#